data_AF-A0AAU8KAQ8-F1
#
_entry.id   AF-A0AAU8KAQ8-F1
#
_cell.length_a   1.000
_cell.length_b   1.000
_cell.length_c   1.000
_cell.angle_alpha   90.00
_cell.angle_beta   90.00
_cell.angle_gamma   90.00
#
_symmetry.space_group_name_H-M   'P 1'
#
loop_
_entity.id
_entity.type
_entity.pdbx_description
1 polymer ?
#
loop_
_entity_poly.entity_id
_entity_poly.type
_entity_poly.pdbx_seq_one_letter_code
_entity_poly.pdbx_strand_id
1 'polypeptide(L)'
;MNGWMGIVGTCVTLVGVVVTGWFTYRGTRTAAAIQAAPQAKAGDLAVLQATVERVDKENGKLRDRQSRLDALLRACTWTMDRWAGQMHRAGIEPEPPHPLVEEYNRTGA
;
A
#
# COMPACT_ATOMS: atom_id res chain seq x y z
N MET A 1 52.93 -57.92 7.51
CA MET A 1 51.55 -57.49 7.14
C MET A 1 51.07 -56.61 8.28
N ASN A 2 50.79 -55.30 8.10
CA ASN A 2 50.04 -54.44 9.05
C ASN A 2 49.89 -52.97 8.62
N GLY A 3 50.64 -52.47 7.61
CA GLY A 3 50.52 -51.08 7.15
C GLY A 3 49.23 -50.76 6.37
N TRP A 4 48.64 -51.76 5.72
CA TRP A 4 47.49 -51.57 4.83
C TRP A 4 46.18 -51.26 5.60
N MET A 5 46.00 -51.86 6.79
CA MET A 5 44.84 -51.61 7.65
C MET A 5 44.83 -50.19 8.24
N GLY A 6 46.00 -49.61 8.52
CA GLY A 6 46.12 -48.23 9.00
C GLY A 6 45.72 -47.19 7.95
N ILE A 7 46.12 -47.41 6.69
CA ILE A 7 45.76 -46.53 5.56
C ILE A 7 44.25 -46.57 5.32
N VAL A 8 43.65 -47.78 5.32
CA VAL A 8 42.20 -47.94 5.15
C VAL A 8 41.43 -47.24 6.28
N GLY A 9 41.88 -47.38 7.53
CA GLY A 9 41.28 -46.67 8.67
C GLY A 9 41.30 -45.15 8.49
N THR A 10 42.45 -44.57 8.12
CA THR A 10 42.58 -43.13 7.90
C THR A 10 41.72 -42.61 6.73
N CYS A 11 41.61 -43.37 5.64
CA CYS A 11 40.75 -43.01 4.52
C CYS A 11 39.26 -43.00 4.91
N VAL A 12 38.80 -43.97 5.70
CA VAL A 12 37.41 -44.02 6.19
C VAL A 12 37.10 -42.84 7.10
N THR A 13 38.02 -42.48 8.01
CA THR A 13 37.82 -41.32 8.89
C THR A 13 37.77 -40.01 8.11
N LEU A 14 38.66 -39.82 7.13
CA LEU A 14 38.67 -38.62 6.29
C LEU A 14 37.38 -38.50 5.46
N VAL A 15 36.92 -39.59 4.85
CA VAL A 15 35.65 -39.61 4.13
C VAL A 15 34.49 -39.30 5.08
N GLY A 16 34.49 -39.87 6.29
CA GLY A 16 33.50 -39.57 7.32
C GLY A 16 33.43 -38.08 7.65
N VAL A 17 34.58 -37.45 7.91
CA VAL A 17 34.67 -36.02 8.24
C VAL A 17 34.20 -35.13 7.08
N VAL A 18 34.59 -35.46 5.84
CA VAL A 18 34.17 -34.70 4.65
C VAL A 18 32.66 -34.82 4.42
N VAL A 19 32.10 -36.03 4.55
CA VAL A 19 30.66 -36.27 4.41
C VAL A 19 29.88 -35.54 5.50
N THR A 20 30.32 -35.62 6.76
CA THR A 20 29.70 -34.88 7.87
C THR A 20 29.74 -33.37 7.63
N GLY A 21 30.90 -32.81 7.24
CA GLY A 21 31.03 -31.39 6.94
C GLY A 21 30.13 -30.93 5.79
N TRP A 22 29.97 -31.76 4.75
CA TRP A 22 29.07 -31.48 3.63
C TRP A 22 27.59 -31.48 4.04
N PHE A 23 27.16 -32.45 4.84
CA PHE A 23 25.80 -32.50 5.37
C PHE A 23 25.51 -31.34 6.33
N THR A 24 26.46 -30.98 7.20
CA THR A 24 26.34 -29.81 8.08
C THR A 24 26.24 -28.52 7.28
N TYR A 25 27.08 -28.33 6.26
CA TYR A 25 27.03 -27.13 5.40
C TYR A 25 25.71 -27.01 4.63
N ARG A 26 25.19 -28.12 4.09
CA ARG A 26 23.87 -28.11 3.43
C ARG A 26 22.73 -27.86 4.42
N GLY A 27 22.77 -28.53 5.58
CA GLY A 27 21.76 -28.39 6.62
C GLY A 27 21.69 -26.98 7.20
N THR A 28 22.84 -26.32 7.41
CA THR A 28 22.89 -24.93 7.91
C THR A 28 22.36 -23.94 6.88
N ARG A 29 22.65 -24.13 5.59
CA ARG A 29 22.08 -23.29 4.53
C ARG A 29 20.57 -23.40 4.43
N THR A 30 20.03 -24.63 4.51
CA THR A 30 18.56 -24.82 4.50
C THR A 30 17.91 -24.29 5.77
N ALA A 31 18.54 -24.48 6.94
CA ALA A 31 18.04 -23.94 8.20
C ALA A 31 18.04 -22.41 8.22
N ALA A 32 19.10 -21.78 7.71
CA ALA A 32 19.19 -20.33 7.58
C ALA A 32 18.12 -19.77 6.64
N ALA A 33 17.86 -20.43 5.51
CA ALA A 33 16.79 -20.02 4.59
C ALA A 33 15.39 -20.16 5.22
N ILE A 34 15.15 -21.23 5.97
CA ILE A 34 13.89 -21.46 6.69
C ILE A 34 13.71 -20.44 7.82
N GLN A 35 14.77 -20.04 8.52
CA GLN A 35 14.71 -19.04 9.58
C GLN A 35 14.58 -17.60 9.06
N ALA A 36 15.12 -17.31 7.88
CA ALA A 36 15.05 -15.98 7.26
C ALA A 36 13.67 -15.68 6.65
N ALA A 37 12.96 -16.69 6.12
CA ALA A 37 11.66 -16.48 5.48
C ALA A 37 10.56 -15.88 6.39
N PRO A 38 10.41 -16.29 7.67
CA PRO A 38 9.50 -15.66 8.61
C PRO A 38 9.85 -14.20 8.92
N GLN A 39 11.14 -13.87 9.02
CA GLN A 39 11.62 -12.52 9.37
C GLN A 39 11.40 -11.55 8.21
N ALA A 40 11.65 -11.99 6.97
CA ALA A 40 11.32 -11.22 5.77
C ALA A 40 9.82 -10.92 5.68
N LYS A 41 8.96 -11.93 5.88
CA LYS A 41 7.51 -11.75 5.90
C LYS A 41 7.03 -10.82 7.02
N ALA A 42 7.64 -10.87 8.20
CA ALA A 42 7.31 -9.96 9.30
C ALA A 42 7.66 -8.50 8.95
N GLY A 43 8.81 -8.28 8.30
CA GLY A 43 9.19 -6.96 7.78
C GLY A 43 8.22 -6.44 6.72
N ASP A 44 7.86 -7.28 5.74
CA ASP A 44 6.91 -6.92 4.68
C ASP A 44 5.52 -6.57 5.26
N LEU A 45 5.04 -7.35 6.22
CA LEU A 45 3.77 -7.08 6.91
C LEU A 45 3.82 -5.77 7.69
N ALA A 46 4.93 -5.44 8.35
CA ALA A 46 5.08 -4.18 9.06
C ALA A 46 5.05 -2.98 8.09
N VAL A 47 5.71 -3.09 6.92
CA VAL A 47 5.67 -2.06 5.88
C VAL A 47 4.27 -1.90 5.30
N LEU A 48 3.57 -3.01 5.04
CA LEU A 48 2.20 -3.00 4.56
C LEU A 48 1.25 -2.34 5.57
N GLN A 49 1.36 -2.68 6.85
CA GLN A 49 0.57 -2.06 7.93
C GLN A 49 0.80 -0.55 8.00
N ALA A 50 2.06 -0.10 7.98
CA ALA A 50 2.38 1.32 7.99
C ALA A 50 1.84 2.04 6.74
N THR A 51 1.86 1.38 5.59
CA THR A 51 1.33 1.93 4.33
C THR A 51 -0.19 2.07 4.38
N VAL A 52 -0.89 1.04 4.86
CA VAL A 52 -2.35 1.07 5.03
C VAL A 52 -2.75 2.18 6.01
N GLU A 53 -2.10 2.27 7.17
CA GLU A 53 -2.38 3.32 8.15
C GLU A 53 -2.19 4.73 7.55
N ARG A 54 -1.13 4.92 6.76
CA ARG A 54 -0.89 6.19 6.06
C ARG A 54 -1.99 6.48 5.04
N VAL A 55 -2.37 5.52 4.22
CA VAL A 55 -3.41 5.67 3.20
C VAL A 55 -4.76 5.97 3.85
N ASP A 56 -5.10 5.30 4.95
CA ASP A 56 -6.33 5.55 5.70
C ASP A 56 -6.35 6.97 6.26
N LYS A 57 -5.22 7.45 6.80
CA LYS A 57 -5.08 8.83 7.28
C LYS A 57 -5.22 9.86 6.16
N GLU A 58 -4.62 9.60 5.00
CA GLU A 58 -4.73 10.48 3.82
C GLU A 58 -6.17 10.48 3.28
N ASN A 59 -6.81 9.32 3.18
CA ASN A 59 -8.22 9.19 2.78
C ASN A 59 -9.16 9.90 3.76
N GLY A 60 -8.92 9.80 5.06
CA GLY A 60 -9.68 10.54 6.08
C GLY A 60 -9.61 12.05 5.85
N LYS A 61 -8.39 12.59 5.68
CA LYS A 61 -8.19 14.02 5.37
C LYS A 61 -8.85 14.45 4.06
N LEU A 62 -8.83 13.60 3.05
CA LEU A 62 -9.48 13.89 1.77
C LEU A 62 -11.01 13.92 1.92
N ARG A 63 -11.60 12.97 2.64
CA ARG A 63 -13.04 12.96 2.96
C ARG A 63 -13.46 14.19 3.75
N ASP A 64 -12.65 14.63 4.72
CA ASP A 64 -12.91 15.85 5.49
C ASP A 64 -12.86 17.11 4.61
N ARG A 65 -11.90 17.17 3.69
CA ARG A 65 -11.80 18.29 2.73
C ARG A 65 -13.00 18.29 1.78
N GLN A 66 -13.41 17.11 1.30
CA GLN A 66 -14.56 16.97 0.42
C GLN A 66 -15.85 17.39 1.13
N SER A 67 -16.10 16.91 2.35
CA SER A 67 -17.29 17.30 3.11
C SER A 67 -17.34 18.80 3.40
N ARG A 68 -16.19 19.42 3.67
CA ARG A 68 -16.08 20.88 3.82
C ARG A 68 -16.35 21.62 2.50
N LEU A 69 -15.84 21.13 1.37
CA LEU A 69 -16.12 21.72 0.07
C LEU A 69 -17.59 21.60 -0.29
N ASP A 70 -18.22 20.45 -0.06
CA ASP A 70 -19.66 20.25 -0.29
C ASP A 70 -20.51 21.20 0.57
N ALA A 71 -20.13 21.40 1.84
CA ALA A 71 -20.79 22.36 2.72
C ALA A 71 -20.65 23.81 2.20
N LEU A 72 -19.46 24.19 1.74
CA LEU A 72 -19.21 25.51 1.16
C LEU A 72 -19.96 25.72 -0.15
N LEU A 73 -19.96 24.72 -1.03
CA LEU A 73 -20.72 24.76 -2.28
C LEU A 73 -22.21 24.92 -1.99
N ARG A 74 -22.77 24.14 -1.06
CA ARG A 74 -24.18 24.26 -0.66
C ARG A 74 -24.52 25.62 -0.08
N ALA A 75 -23.64 26.19 0.75
CA ALA A 75 -23.82 27.53 1.30
C ALA A 75 -23.75 28.61 0.19
N CYS A 76 -22.84 28.45 -0.77
CA CYS A 76 -22.69 29.33 -1.91
C CYS A 76 -23.93 29.26 -2.81
N THR A 77 -24.41 28.06 -3.16
CA THR A 77 -25.61 27.89 -3.98
C THR A 77 -26.85 28.47 -3.32
N TRP A 78 -27.02 28.29 -2.01
CA TRP A 78 -28.14 28.89 -1.28
C TRP A 78 -28.09 30.42 -1.28
N THR A 79 -26.89 30.98 -1.19
CA THR A 79 -26.68 32.43 -1.27
C THR A 79 -26.98 32.96 -2.67
N MET A 80 -26.50 32.28 -3.72
CA MET A 80 -26.75 32.63 -5.12
C MET A 80 -28.24 32.55 -5.46
N ASP A 81 -28.95 31.52 -5.01
CA ASP A 81 -30.40 31.39 -5.19
C ASP A 81 -31.17 32.57 -4.57
N ARG A 82 -30.78 32.95 -3.34
CA ARG A 82 -31.36 34.12 -2.67
C ARG A 82 -31.09 35.42 -3.43
N TRP A 83 -29.92 35.58 -4.07
CA TRP A 83 -29.62 36.74 -4.90
C TRP A 83 -30.39 36.72 -6.22
N ALA A 84 -30.49 35.57 -6.89
CA ALA A 84 -31.29 35.40 -8.10
C ALA A 84 -32.76 35.76 -7.83
N GLY A 85 -33.33 35.33 -6.71
CA GLY A 85 -34.68 35.71 -6.29
C GLY A 85 -34.83 37.20 -5.93
N GLN A 86 -33.76 37.90 -5.56
CA GLN A 86 -33.78 39.36 -5.39
C GLN A 86 -33.73 40.08 -6.74
N MET A 87 -32.85 39.63 -7.65
CA MET A 87 -32.74 40.17 -9.01
C MET A 87 -34.05 40.03 -9.77
N HIS A 88 -34.68 38.87 -9.72
CA HIS A 88 -35.96 38.63 -10.39
C HIS A 88 -37.08 39.55 -9.83
N ARG A 89 -37.13 39.75 -8.50
CA ARG A 89 -38.07 40.70 -7.88
C ARG A 89 -37.79 42.16 -8.25
N ALA A 90 -36.55 42.49 -8.58
CA ALA A 90 -36.16 43.79 -9.09
C ALA A 90 -36.36 43.94 -10.62
N GLY A 91 -36.86 42.90 -11.30
CA GLY A 91 -37.05 42.88 -12.75
C GLY A 91 -35.75 42.78 -13.55
N ILE A 92 -34.66 42.32 -12.93
CA ILE A 92 -33.36 42.12 -13.58
C ILE A 92 -33.31 40.70 -14.13
N GLU A 93 -33.17 40.57 -15.45
CA GLU A 93 -33.00 39.27 -16.10
C GLU A 93 -31.57 38.74 -15.87
N PRO A 94 -31.40 37.49 -15.41
CA PRO A 94 -30.08 36.88 -15.26
C PRO A 94 -29.37 36.70 -16.61
N GLU A 95 -28.04 36.79 -16.61
CA GLU A 95 -27.24 36.38 -17.76
C GLU A 95 -27.35 34.85 -17.98
N PRO A 96 -27.33 34.37 -19.24
CA PRO A 96 -27.33 32.94 -19.52
C PRO A 96 -26.22 32.19 -18.74
N PRO A 97 -26.51 30.94 -18.31
CA PRO A 97 -25.56 30.15 -17.54
C PRO A 97 -24.30 29.83 -18.37
N HIS A 98 -23.19 29.64 -17.67
CA HIS A 98 -21.93 29.27 -18.30
C HIS A 98 -22.07 27.94 -19.07
N PRO A 99 -21.44 27.76 -20.25
CA PRO A 99 -21.60 26.56 -21.08
C PRO A 99 -21.35 25.22 -20.36
N LEU A 100 -20.43 25.19 -19.40
CA LEU A 100 -20.18 23.99 -18.58
C LEU A 100 -21.36 23.60 -17.69
N VAL A 101 -22.11 24.59 -17.17
CA VAL A 101 -23.32 24.33 -16.39
C VAL A 101 -24.42 23.82 -17.30
N GLU A 102 -24.52 24.35 -18.51
CA GLU A 102 -25.47 23.89 -19.52
C GLU A 102 -25.16 22.46 -19.99
N GLU A 103 -23.89 22.13 -20.20
CA GLU A 103 -23.44 20.77 -20.49
C GLU A 103 -23.79 19.82 -19.34
N TYR A 104 -23.46 20.17 -18.10
CA TYR A 104 -23.80 19.39 -16.91
C TYR A 104 -25.32 19.15 -16.80
N ASN A 105 -26.13 20.18 -17.01
CA ASN A 105 -27.60 20.05 -16.97
C ASN A 105 -28.14 19.13 -18.08
N ARG A 106 -27.45 19.06 -19.23
CA ARG A 106 -27.82 18.22 -20.36
C ARG A 106 -27.36 16.77 -20.17
N THR A 107 -26.17 16.53 -19.61
CA THR A 107 -25.54 15.20 -19.54
C THR A 107 -25.71 14.52 -18.18
N GLY A 108 -25.97 15.29 -17.12
CA GLY A 108 -26.05 14.80 -15.74
C GLY A 108 -24.72 14.34 -15.15
N ALA A 109 -23.59 14.75 -15.73
CA ALA A 109 -22.24 14.30 -15.41
C ALA A 109 -21.31 15.47 -15.07
#